data_AF-A0AAV8VZ95-F1
#
_entry.id   AF-A0AAV8VZ95-F1
#
_cell.length_a   1.000
_cell.length_b   1.000
_cell.length_c   1.000
_cell.angle_alpha   90.00
_cell.angle_beta   90.00
_cell.angle_gamma   90.00
#
_symmetry.space_group_name_H-M   'P 1'
#
loop_
_entity.id
_entity.type
_entity.pdbx_description
1 polymer ?
#
loop_
_entity_poly.entity_id
_entity_poly.type
_entity_poly.pdbx_seq_one_letter_code
_entity_poly.pdbx_strand_id
1 'polypeptide(L)'
;MKEASSRTGMRRCYPCDCHPIGASGKTCNQATGQCPCKDGVVGITCNRCAKGYQQSRSHIAPCIKIPVVQIMATEEDDEGYRDDPDSPTAGDTFITHCYQARSCFYYSLNFVYE
;
A
#
# COMPACT_ATOMS: atom_id res chain seq x y z
N MET A 1 28.74 -16.54 -16.37
CA MET A 1 28.77 -15.21 -15.72
C MET A 1 28.03 -15.26 -14.37
N LYS A 2 28.44 -16.16 -13.47
CA LYS A 2 27.87 -16.30 -12.13
C LYS A 2 28.98 -16.02 -11.13
N GLU A 3 29.03 -14.81 -10.60
CA GLU A 3 29.92 -14.52 -9.48
C GLU A 3 29.10 -14.51 -8.20
N ALA A 4 29.13 -15.64 -7.51
CA ALA A 4 28.83 -15.71 -6.09
C ALA A 4 30.07 -15.18 -5.36
N SER A 5 30.05 -13.92 -4.94
CA SER A 5 31.14 -13.35 -4.15
C SER A 5 31.04 -13.87 -2.71
N SER A 6 31.92 -14.82 -2.40
CA SER A 6 32.07 -15.51 -1.14
C SER A 6 32.83 -14.65 -0.11
N ARG A 7 32.25 -14.51 1.09
CA ARG A 7 33.03 -14.28 2.33
C ARG A 7 32.19 -14.65 3.57
N THR A 8 32.52 -15.81 4.13
CA THR A 8 32.31 -16.26 5.53
C THR A 8 30.92 -16.10 6.15
N GLY A 9 30.26 -17.25 6.35
CA GLY A 9 28.93 -17.42 6.94
C GLY A 9 28.00 -18.06 5.91
N MET A 10 27.35 -19.18 6.24
CA MET A 10 26.37 -19.87 5.38
C MET A 10 25.15 -18.95 5.16
N ARG A 11 25.30 -17.90 4.37
CA ARG A 11 24.18 -17.12 3.85
C ARG A 11 23.79 -17.78 2.55
N ARG A 12 22.61 -18.38 2.54
CA ARG A 12 21.99 -18.89 1.32
C ARG A 12 21.92 -17.73 0.33
N CYS A 13 22.57 -17.87 -0.83
CA CYS A 13 22.43 -16.91 -1.90
C CYS A 13 21.02 -17.07 -2.49
N TYR A 14 20.21 -16.02 -2.38
CA TYR A 14 18.94 -15.95 -3.08
C TYR A 14 19.12 -15.23 -4.41
N PRO A 15 18.44 -15.67 -5.49
CA PRO A 15 18.46 -14.95 -6.74
C PRO A 15 17.79 -13.58 -6.58
N CYS A 16 18.33 -12.57 -7.26
CA CYS A 16 17.68 -11.27 -7.37
C CYS A 16 16.45 -11.40 -8.27
N ASP A 17 15.26 -11.10 -7.75
CA ASP A 17 13.99 -11.10 -8.49
C ASP A 17 13.54 -9.67 -8.82
N CYS A 18 14.41 -8.91 -9.49
CA CYS A 18 14.12 -7.52 -9.81
C CYS A 18 13.03 -7.41 -10.89
N HIS A 19 12.01 -6.58 -10.64
CA HIS A 19 10.88 -6.41 -11.54
C HIS A 19 11.33 -5.84 -12.90
N PRO A 20 10.97 -6.47 -14.04
CA PRO A 20 11.58 -6.18 -15.35
C PRO A 20 11.30 -4.77 -15.85
N ILE A 21 10.18 -4.17 -15.43
CA ILE A 21 9.78 -2.82 -15.84
C ILE A 21 10.19 -1.79 -14.77
N GLY A 22 10.13 -2.17 -13.49
CA GLY A 22 10.26 -1.26 -12.34
C GLY A 22 11.70 -1.08 -11.87
N ALA A 23 12.57 -2.04 -12.15
CA ALA A 23 14.00 -1.94 -11.89
C ALA A 23 14.76 -1.39 -13.10
N SER A 24 15.87 -0.72 -12.86
CA SER A 24 16.83 -0.31 -13.90
C SER A 24 17.82 -1.41 -14.27
N GLY A 25 17.89 -2.48 -13.48
CA GLY A 25 18.79 -3.61 -13.69
C GLY A 25 18.38 -4.87 -12.96
N LYS A 26 19.06 -5.97 -13.29
CA LYS A 26 18.83 -7.31 -12.69
C LYS A 26 19.74 -7.62 -11.51
N THR A 27 20.77 -6.81 -11.30
CA THR A 27 21.73 -6.96 -10.20
C THR A 27 21.22 -6.21 -8.98
N CYS A 28 20.96 -6.93 -7.90
CA CYS A 28 20.57 -6.35 -6.62
C CYS A 28 21.77 -6.17 -5.69
N ASN A 29 21.61 -5.36 -4.64
CA ASN A 29 22.60 -5.21 -3.59
C ASN A 29 22.83 -6.56 -2.88
N GLN A 30 24.08 -7.02 -2.80
CA GLN A 30 24.42 -8.35 -2.28
C GLN A 30 24.19 -8.48 -0.76
N ALA A 31 24.20 -7.37 -0.01
CA ALA A 31 23.98 -7.36 1.42
C ALA A 31 22.48 -7.28 1.79
N THR A 32 21.69 -6.50 1.05
CA THR A 32 20.28 -6.23 1.38
C THR A 32 19.27 -6.90 0.46
N GLY A 33 19.69 -7.36 -0.73
CA GLY A 33 18.80 -7.84 -1.79
C GLY A 33 18.04 -6.73 -2.53
N GLN A 34 18.28 -5.45 -2.21
CA GLN A 34 17.57 -4.33 -2.82
C GLN A 34 17.95 -4.16 -4.30
N CYS A 35 16.95 -4.19 -5.17
CA CYS A 35 17.08 -3.89 -6.59
C CYS A 35 17.19 -2.37 -6.83
N PRO A 36 17.89 -1.95 -7.90
CA PRO A 36 17.94 -0.55 -8.29
C PRO A 36 16.62 -0.16 -8.97
N CYS A 37 15.78 0.59 -8.25
CA CYS A 37 14.46 0.97 -8.74
C CYS A 37 14.50 2.22 -9.63
N LYS A 38 13.57 2.29 -10.59
CA LYS A 38 13.32 3.51 -11.38
C LYS A 38 12.60 4.57 -10.56
N ASP A 39 12.54 5.78 -11.11
CA ASP A 39 11.86 6.91 -10.47
C ASP A 39 10.41 6.58 -10.09
N GLY A 40 10.06 6.87 -8.85
CA GLY A 40 8.73 6.62 -8.32
C GLY A 40 8.38 5.15 -8.07
N VAL A 41 9.33 4.21 -8.21
CA VAL A 41 9.15 2.78 -7.93
C VAL A 41 9.83 2.43 -6.60
N VAL A 42 9.19 1.59 -5.78
CA VAL A 42 9.68 1.18 -4.46
C VAL A 42 9.49 -0.33 -4.22
N GLY A 43 10.06 -0.81 -3.11
CA GLY A 43 10.07 -2.22 -2.71
C GLY A 43 11.42 -2.90 -3.02
N ILE A 44 11.71 -4.01 -2.35
CA ILE A 44 12.97 -4.77 -2.51
C ILE A 44 13.19 -5.17 -3.98
N THR A 45 12.11 -5.57 -4.65
CA THR A 45 12.12 -6.01 -6.05
C THR A 45 11.63 -4.94 -7.04
N CYS A 46 11.36 -3.71 -6.59
CA CYS A 46 10.82 -2.63 -7.42
C CYS A 46 9.46 -2.97 -8.09
N ASN A 47 8.55 -3.57 -7.33
CA ASN A 47 7.27 -4.11 -7.83
C ASN A 47 6.05 -3.20 -7.61
N ARG A 48 6.22 -2.02 -7.01
CA ARG A 48 5.10 -1.09 -6.75
C ARG A 48 5.54 0.37 -6.89
N CYS A 49 4.60 1.27 -7.16
CA CYS A 49 4.86 2.69 -7.14
C CYS A 49 4.94 3.23 -5.70
N ALA A 50 5.73 4.28 -5.50
CA ALA A 50 5.77 5.05 -4.26
C ALA A 50 4.42 5.73 -4.00
N LYS A 51 4.20 6.16 -2.75
CA LYS A 51 3.05 7.01 -2.43
C LYS A 51 3.11 8.30 -3.26
N GLY A 52 1.98 8.75 -3.79
CA GLY A 52 1.92 9.90 -4.69
C GLY A 52 2.34 9.60 -6.13
N TYR A 53 2.56 8.33 -6.50
CA TYR A 53 2.80 7.89 -7.87
C TYR A 53 1.73 6.88 -8.30
N GLN A 54 1.42 6.84 -9.59
CA GLN A 54 0.52 5.87 -10.20
C GLN A 54 1.19 5.12 -11.35
N GLN A 55 0.71 3.90 -11.63
CA GLN A 55 1.21 3.12 -12.75
C GLN A 55 0.86 3.79 -14.08
N SER A 56 1.85 3.94 -14.95
CA SER A 56 1.71 4.44 -16.30
C SER A 56 1.75 3.28 -17.30
N ARG A 57 1.42 3.55 -18.56
CA ARG A 57 1.53 2.58 -19.66
C ARG A 57 2.93 2.54 -20.30
N SER A 58 3.88 3.32 -19.79
CA SER A 58 5.24 3.39 -20.33
C SER A 58 6.15 2.39 -19.65
N HIS A 59 6.83 1.56 -20.45
CA HIS A 59 7.89 0.69 -19.95
C HIS A 59 9.17 1.47 -19.57
N ILE A 60 9.33 2.70 -20.06
CA ILE A 60 10.45 3.58 -19.69
C ILE A 60 10.20 4.19 -18.32
N ALA A 61 9.03 4.80 -18.12
CA ALA A 61 8.62 5.46 -16.88
C ALA A 61 7.33 4.83 -16.32
N PRO A 62 7.42 3.68 -15.63
CA PRO A 62 6.25 2.92 -15.21
C PRO A 62 5.46 3.55 -14.06
N CYS A 63 6.07 4.46 -13.30
CA CYS A 63 5.39 5.20 -12.24
C CYS A 63 5.51 6.69 -12.54
N ILE A 64 4.38 7.39 -12.63
CA ILE A 64 4.33 8.83 -12.83
C ILE A 64 3.77 9.50 -11.58
N LYS A 65 4.30 10.69 -11.24
CA LYS A 65 3.83 11.45 -10.09
C LYS A 65 2.39 11.90 -10.34
N ILE A 66 1.51 11.66 -9.37
CA ILE A 66 0.14 12.13 -9.44
C ILE A 66 0.21 13.66 -9.34
N PRO A 67 -0.26 14.41 -10.35
CA PRO A 67 -0.33 15.85 -10.23
C PRO A 67 -1.29 16.14 -9.07
N VAL A 68 -0.75 16.70 -7.99
CA VAL A 68 -1.57 17.38 -6.99
C VAL A 68 -2.08 18.64 -7.67
N VAL A 69 -3.17 18.51 -8.44
CA VAL A 69 -3.88 19.67 -8.93
C VAL A 69 -4.23 20.44 -7.67
N GLN A 70 -3.59 21.59 -7.49
CA GLN A 70 -3.76 22.50 -6.38
C GLN A 70 -5.18 23.10 -6.46
N ILE A 71 -6.20 22.26 -6.28
CA ILE A 71 -7.47 22.72 -5.75
C ILE A 71 -7.13 23.04 -4.30
N MET A 72 -6.91 24.32 -4.06
CA MET A 72 -6.42 24.94 -2.83
C MET A 72 -6.92 24.22 -1.57
N ALA A 73 -5.99 23.72 -0.77
CA ALA A 73 -5.64 24.29 0.54
C ALA A 73 -6.55 23.82 1.68
N THR A 74 -6.11 22.77 2.36
CA THR A 74 -5.89 22.87 3.81
C THR A 74 -4.50 22.29 4.08
N GLU A 75 -3.71 23.09 4.78
CA GLU A 75 -2.36 22.79 5.24
C GLU A 75 -2.42 21.65 6.26
N GLU A 76 -1.92 20.46 5.96
CA GLU A 76 -1.53 19.49 7.00
C GLU A 76 -0.31 18.68 6.52
N ASP A 77 0.81 19.38 6.35
CA ASP A 77 2.12 18.78 6.63
C ASP A 77 2.35 18.89 8.15
N ASP A 78 2.23 17.76 8.84
CA ASP A 78 2.99 17.38 10.05
C ASP A 78 3.04 18.37 11.24
N GLU A 79 2.08 18.30 12.19
CA GLU A 79 2.34 18.48 13.63
C GLU A 79 1.32 17.68 14.47
N GLY A 80 1.82 16.86 15.40
CA GLY A 80 0.98 16.02 16.26
C GLY A 80 0.27 16.76 17.39
N TYR A 81 -0.99 16.37 17.64
CA TYR A 81 -1.79 16.50 18.89
C TYR A 81 -3.16 15.87 18.55
N ARG A 82 -3.83 14.96 19.27
CA ARG A 82 -3.85 14.58 20.67
C ARG A 82 -4.73 13.31 20.78
N ASP A 83 -4.36 12.31 21.59
CA ASP A 83 -5.33 11.33 22.07
C ASP A 83 -6.37 12.08 22.93
N ASP A 84 -7.62 12.18 22.46
CA ASP A 84 -8.75 12.64 23.28
C ASP A 84 -9.83 11.54 23.28
N PRO A 85 -9.98 10.79 24.38
CA PRO A 85 -10.90 9.65 24.47
C PRO A 85 -12.37 10.01 24.73
N ASP A 86 -12.80 11.27 24.61
CA ASP A 86 -14.17 11.67 24.96
C ASP A 86 -14.83 12.57 23.89
N SER A 87 -15.27 11.97 22.78
CA SER A 87 -16.30 12.60 21.95
C SER A 87 -17.31 11.57 21.43
N PRO A 88 -18.62 11.78 21.71
CA PRO A 88 -19.67 10.85 21.34
C PRO A 88 -19.88 10.86 19.82
N THR A 89 -19.71 9.71 19.18
CA THR A 89 -20.00 9.51 17.76
C THR A 89 -21.50 9.62 17.51
N ALA A 90 -21.97 10.81 17.13
CA ALA A 90 -23.25 10.99 16.47
C ALA A 90 -23.07 10.73 14.96
N GLY A 91 -23.22 9.47 14.55
CA GLY A 91 -23.12 9.15 13.11
C GLY A 91 -22.88 7.70 12.76
N ASP A 92 -23.46 6.74 13.50
CA ASP A 92 -23.62 5.37 13.01
C ASP A 92 -24.58 5.39 11.82
N THR A 93 -24.04 5.74 10.66
CA THR A 93 -24.72 5.64 9.38
C THR A 93 -24.68 4.16 9.04
N PHE A 94 -25.63 3.42 9.59
CA PHE A 94 -25.91 2.04 9.28
C PHE A 94 -25.81 1.85 7.77
N ILE A 95 -24.85 1.01 7.37
CA ILE A 95 -24.72 0.55 6.00
C ILE A 95 -26.02 -0.19 5.69
N THR A 96 -26.96 0.50 5.04
CA THR A 96 -28.16 -0.07 4.43
C THR A 96 -27.73 -0.92 3.24
N HIS A 97 -27.14 -2.09 3.50
CA HIS A 97 -26.92 -3.12 2.49
C HIS A 97 -28.12 -4.08 2.48
N CYS A 98 -29.28 -3.58 2.06
CA CYS A 98 -30.38 -4.45 1.63
C CYS A 98 -30.14 -4.88 0.18
N TYR A 99 -29.13 -5.72 -0.05
CA TYR A 99 -29.00 -6.45 -1.32
C TYR A 99 -29.78 -7.77 -1.21
N GLN A 100 -30.99 -7.76 -1.76
CA GLN A 100 -31.78 -8.93 -2.15
C GLN A 100 -32.35 -9.84 -1.02
N ALA A 101 -33.68 -9.72 -0.85
CA ALA A 101 -34.64 -10.75 -0.45
C ALA A 101 -34.60 -11.36 0.98
N ARG A 102 -35.59 -10.94 1.78
CA ARG A 102 -36.41 -11.77 2.68
C ARG A 102 -35.68 -12.63 3.73
N SER A 103 -34.99 -12.02 4.69
CA SER A 103 -34.93 -12.52 6.10
C SER A 103 -34.09 -11.59 7.00
N CYS A 104 -34.61 -10.42 7.38
CA CYS A 104 -34.14 -9.73 8.58
C CYS A 104 -34.94 -10.25 9.77
N PHE A 105 -34.59 -11.42 10.29
CA PHE A 105 -35.13 -11.87 11.57
C PHE A 105 -34.35 -11.16 12.68
N TYR A 106 -34.93 -10.09 13.23
CA TYR A 106 -34.51 -9.53 14.49
C TYR A 106 -34.85 -10.57 15.57
N TYR A 107 -33.90 -11.45 15.86
CA TYR A 107 -33.99 -12.34 16.99
C TYR A 107 -33.88 -11.50 18.26
N SER A 108 -34.88 -11.67 19.14
CA SER A 108 -34.91 -11.21 20.52
C SER A 108 -35.31 -9.76 20.77
N LEU A 109 -36.61 -9.48 20.64
CA LEU A 109 -37.31 -8.73 21.68
C LEU A 109 -38.54 -9.52 22.13
N ASN A 110 -38.35 -10.26 23.23
CA ASN A 110 -39.44 -10.75 24.05
C ASN A 110 -40.21 -9.54 24.59
N PHE A 111 -41.43 -9.30 24.11
CA PHE A 111 -42.49 -8.74 24.94
C PHE A 111 -43.84 -9.23 24.45
N VAL A 112 -44.46 -10.01 25.34
CA VAL A 112 -45.86 -10.42 25.38
C VAL A 112 -46.76 -9.19 25.25
N TYR A 113 -47.80 -9.23 24.41
CA TYR A 113 -49.20 -8.90 24.75
C TYR A 113 -50.09 -9.04 23.49
N GLU A 114 -51.08 -9.93 23.63
CA GLU A 114 -52.31 -10.21 22.83
C GLU A 114 -52.23 -10.35 21.29
#